data_AF-A0A2G5UWM9-F1
#
_entry.id   AF-A0A2G5UWM9-F1
#
_cell.length_a   1.000
_cell.length_b   1.000
_cell.length_c   1.000
_cell.angle_alpha   90.00
_cell.angle_beta   90.00
_cell.angle_gamma   90.00
#
_symmetry.space_group_name_H-M   'P 1'
#
loop_
_entity.id
_entity.type
_entity.pdbx_description
1 polymer ?
#
loop_
_entity_poly.entity_id
_entity_poly.type
_entity_poly.pdbx_seq_one_letter_code
_entity_poly.pdbx_strand_id
1 'polypeptide(L)'
;MILLFLLPLVFLTGVSAVCPDKFLLFKRTPTAKNNFTKEYCLGFVPFFDMNIREDARSVCAFMESSLALPENQQELDALIRLKGENKSVAVDGEFSTRCKAKFYREDFGSGTNTVFEKGECNPKNDLFVFDDRNTDTTFFKNNFGHTGLVRSGYNGIEIGGTEVKLYRNPSCVMMGPDGRYEIEHCDLNPHDNKPDTIRTYVGALCGVHPRYPK
;
A
#
# COMPACT_ATOMS: atom_id res chain seq x y z
N MET A 1 -2.90 20.83 65.25
CA MET A 1 -3.56 19.92 64.30
C MET A 1 -3.02 20.25 62.92
N ILE A 2 -1.95 19.57 62.50
CA ILE A 2 -1.27 19.83 61.22
C ILE A 2 -1.94 18.92 60.19
N LEU A 3 -2.69 19.52 59.26
CA LEU A 3 -3.36 18.82 58.17
C LEU A 3 -2.34 18.63 57.04
N LEU A 4 -1.70 17.45 56.98
CA LEU A 4 -0.89 17.04 55.83
C LEU A 4 -1.83 16.77 54.64
N PHE A 5 -1.84 17.66 53.66
CA PHE A 5 -2.41 17.40 52.34
C PHE A 5 -1.51 16.37 51.63
N LEU A 6 -1.90 15.10 51.67
CA LEU A 6 -1.40 14.06 50.78
C LEU A 6 -2.00 14.29 49.39
N LEU A 7 -1.31 15.05 48.54
CA LEU A 7 -1.53 15.03 47.09
C LEU A 7 -1.16 13.62 46.58
N PRO A 8 -2.05 12.91 45.85
CA PRO A 8 -1.63 11.70 45.17
C PRO A 8 -0.68 12.12 44.05
N LEU A 9 0.62 11.85 44.23
CA LEU A 9 1.54 11.75 43.10
C LEU A 9 1.04 10.59 42.23
N VAL A 10 0.24 10.92 41.23
CA VAL A 10 -0.04 10.04 40.10
C VAL A 10 1.27 9.95 39.31
N PHE A 11 2.14 9.03 39.72
CA PHE A 11 3.23 8.56 38.86
C PHE A 11 2.60 7.79 37.70
N LEU A 12 2.19 8.52 36.66
CA LEU A 12 2.04 7.96 35.32
C LEU A 12 3.44 7.61 34.82
N THR A 13 3.96 6.45 35.22
CA THR A 13 5.04 5.79 34.48
C THR A 13 4.43 5.25 33.19
N GLY A 14 4.11 6.15 32.27
CA GLY A 14 3.67 5.78 30.93
C GLY A 14 4.85 5.15 30.22
N VAL A 15 4.82 3.81 30.10
CA VAL A 15 5.71 3.07 29.23
C VAL A 15 5.55 3.66 27.83
N SER A 16 6.60 4.30 27.30
CA SER A 16 6.54 4.90 25.98
C SER A 16 6.48 3.79 24.93
N ALA A 17 5.53 3.90 24.00
CA ALA A 17 5.48 3.07 22.80
C ALA A 17 6.80 3.17 22.03
N VAL A 18 7.33 2.03 21.58
CA VAL A 18 8.58 1.93 20.83
C VAL A 18 8.30 1.28 19.47
N CYS A 19 8.67 1.96 18.40
CA CYS A 19 8.65 1.41 17.04
C CYS A 19 9.94 0.66 16.72
N PRO A 20 9.91 -0.26 15.74
CA PRO A 20 11.15 -0.81 15.17
C PRO A 20 12.08 0.29 14.67
N ASP A 21 13.36 -0.02 14.56
CA ASP A 21 14.36 0.91 14.04
C ASP A 21 13.93 1.51 12.69
N LYS A 22 13.99 2.83 12.58
CA LYS A 22 13.62 3.63 11.40
C LYS A 22 12.12 3.67 11.06
N PHE A 23 11.26 3.13 11.91
CA PHE A 23 9.81 3.33 11.81
C PHE A 23 9.41 4.57 12.61
N LEU A 24 8.40 5.27 12.11
CA LEU A 24 7.80 6.45 12.76
C LEU A 24 6.55 6.04 13.51
N LEU A 25 6.43 6.50 14.76
CA LEU A 25 5.22 6.33 15.57
C LEU A 25 4.18 7.38 15.19
N PHE A 26 2.99 6.94 14.79
CA PHE A 26 1.84 7.78 14.55
C PHE A 26 0.75 7.51 15.56
N LYS A 27 0.14 8.59 16.09
CA LYS A 27 -1.09 8.50 16.88
C LYS A 27 -2.28 8.59 15.93
N ARG A 28 -3.21 7.65 16.05
CA ARG A 28 -4.41 7.54 15.23
C ARG A 28 -5.66 7.70 16.07
N THR A 29 -6.73 8.13 15.42
CA THR A 29 -8.06 8.15 16.04
C THR A 29 -8.65 6.74 15.92
N PRO A 30 -8.96 6.04 17.01
CA PRO A 30 -9.52 4.69 16.95
C PRO A 30 -10.90 4.69 16.29
N THR A 31 -11.07 3.88 15.25
CA THR A 31 -12.35 3.68 14.56
C THR A 31 -12.56 2.20 14.27
N ALA A 32 -13.79 1.81 13.91
CA ALA A 32 -14.03 0.44 13.45
C ALA A 32 -13.25 0.09 12.16
N LYS A 33 -12.94 1.09 11.32
CA LYS A 33 -12.25 0.90 10.03
C LYS A 33 -10.76 0.62 10.17
N ASN A 34 -10.12 1.12 11.23
CA ASN A 34 -8.72 0.86 11.54
C ASN A 34 -8.55 -0.12 12.72
N ASN A 35 -9.58 -0.93 12.99
CA ASN A 35 -9.57 -1.91 14.08
C ASN A 35 -9.22 -1.30 15.46
N PHE A 36 -9.71 -0.08 15.71
CA PHE A 36 -9.48 0.70 16.94
C PHE A 36 -7.99 0.95 17.25
N THR A 37 -7.15 1.01 16.22
CA THR A 37 -5.72 1.27 16.36
C THR A 37 -5.48 2.69 16.87
N LYS A 38 -4.83 2.82 18.04
CA LYS A 38 -4.48 4.10 18.68
C LYS A 38 -3.12 4.62 18.27
N GLU A 39 -2.19 3.70 18.08
CA GLU A 39 -0.80 3.98 17.78
C GLU A 39 -0.33 2.96 16.75
N TYR A 40 0.39 3.44 15.74
CA TYR A 40 0.86 2.59 14.66
C TYR A 40 2.23 3.05 14.17
N CYS A 41 3.11 2.09 13.92
CA CYS A 41 4.44 2.33 13.43
C CYS A 41 4.44 2.12 11.92
N LEU A 42 4.84 3.13 11.15
CA LEU A 42 5.03 3.00 9.71
C LEU A 42 6.50 3.20 9.35
N GLY A 43 7.02 2.37 8.46
CA GLY A 43 8.43 2.41 8.07
C GLY A 43 8.65 1.99 6.63
N PHE A 44 9.69 2.55 6.03
CA PHE A 44 10.14 2.15 4.71
C PHE A 44 11.23 1.07 4.85
N VAL A 45 11.00 -0.08 4.25
CA VAL A 45 11.96 -1.19 4.20
C VAL A 45 12.55 -1.27 2.80
N PRO A 46 13.82 -0.89 2.61
CA PRO A 46 14.44 -0.87 1.28
C PRO A 46 14.72 -2.28 0.76
N PHE A 47 14.26 -2.57 -0.46
CA PHE A 47 14.55 -3.79 -1.21
C PHE A 47 14.28 -3.55 -2.69
N PHE A 48 14.89 -4.33 -3.59
CA PHE A 48 14.68 -4.22 -5.04
C PHE A 48 13.47 -5.05 -5.49
N ASP A 49 12.96 -4.80 -6.70
CA ASP A 49 11.89 -5.59 -7.34
C ASP A 49 10.57 -5.61 -6.56
N MET A 50 10.32 -4.55 -5.79
CA MET A 50 9.14 -4.46 -4.91
C MET A 50 7.82 -4.20 -5.64
N ASN A 51 7.83 -4.17 -6.97
CA ASN A 51 6.60 -4.26 -7.76
C ASN A 51 5.96 -5.64 -7.73
N ILE A 52 6.73 -6.66 -7.37
CA ILE A 52 6.16 -7.97 -7.07
C ILE A 52 5.51 -7.91 -5.68
N ARG A 53 4.17 -8.01 -5.63
CA ARG A 53 3.41 -7.81 -4.38
C ARG A 53 3.79 -8.82 -3.32
N GLU A 54 4.00 -10.07 -3.72
CA GLU A 54 4.39 -11.17 -2.86
C GLU A 54 5.76 -10.92 -2.21
N ASP A 55 6.68 -10.31 -2.94
CA ASP A 55 8.00 -9.96 -2.41
C ASP A 55 7.88 -8.80 -1.42
N ALA A 56 7.10 -7.77 -1.76
CA ALA A 56 6.83 -6.65 -0.86
C ALA A 56 6.15 -7.10 0.45
N ARG A 57 5.18 -8.02 0.35
CA ARG A 57 4.55 -8.69 1.50
C ARG A 57 5.57 -9.47 2.32
N SER A 58 6.45 -10.23 1.67
CA SER A 58 7.46 -11.05 2.34
C SER A 58 8.46 -10.18 3.12
N VAL A 59 8.86 -9.05 2.56
CA VAL A 59 9.73 -8.07 3.22
C VAL A 59 9.05 -7.48 4.47
N CYS A 60 7.77 -7.10 4.39
CA CYS A 60 7.05 -6.64 5.57
C CYS A 60 6.84 -7.76 6.60
N ALA A 61 6.52 -8.98 6.16
CA ALA A 61 6.33 -10.12 7.05
C ALA A 61 7.62 -10.46 7.84
N PHE A 62 8.78 -10.35 7.20
CA PHE A 62 10.09 -10.48 7.87
C PHE A 62 10.27 -9.49 9.02
N MET A 63 9.66 -8.30 8.93
CA MET A 63 9.66 -7.27 9.96
C MET A 63 8.48 -7.40 10.95
N GLU A 64 7.80 -8.56 11.01
CA GLU A 64 6.57 -8.78 11.80
C GLU A 64 5.48 -7.75 11.49
N SER A 65 5.40 -7.31 10.24
CA SER A 65 4.58 -6.20 9.78
C SER A 65 3.77 -6.59 8.53
N SER A 66 2.81 -5.75 8.13
CA SER A 66 2.09 -5.89 6.85
C SER A 66 2.45 -4.74 5.91
N LEU A 67 2.19 -4.90 4.61
CA LEU A 67 2.11 -3.73 3.71
C LEU A 67 1.11 -2.73 4.29
N ALA A 68 1.39 -1.45 4.21
CA ALA A 68 0.55 -0.42 4.82
C ALA A 68 0.30 0.77 3.91
N LEU A 69 -0.60 1.64 4.35
CA LEU A 69 -0.93 2.93 3.76
C LEU A 69 -0.92 4.02 4.84
N PRO A 70 -0.68 5.29 4.47
CA PRO A 70 -0.97 6.40 5.37
C PRO A 70 -2.49 6.58 5.55
N GLU A 71 -2.91 6.86 6.77
CA GLU A 71 -4.33 7.11 7.12
C GLU A 71 -4.73 8.58 6.92
N ASN A 72 -3.77 9.49 6.74
CA ASN A 72 -4.01 10.92 6.56
C ASN A 72 -2.81 11.64 5.92
N GLN A 73 -2.98 12.93 5.62
CA GLN A 73 -1.95 13.75 4.97
C GLN A 73 -0.68 13.91 5.82
N GLN A 74 -0.81 13.98 7.14
CA GLN A 74 0.34 14.12 8.04
C GLN A 74 1.24 12.88 8.00
N GLU A 75 0.64 11.68 7.98
CA GLU A 75 1.36 10.42 7.80
C GLU A 75 2.04 10.40 6.42
N LEU A 76 1.31 10.75 5.36
CA LEU A 76 1.85 10.79 3.99
C LEU A 76 3.07 11.73 3.88
N ASP A 77 2.96 12.97 4.37
CA ASP A 77 4.04 13.96 4.31
C ASP A 77 5.30 13.49 5.06
N ALA A 78 5.11 12.86 6.23
CA ALA A 78 6.20 12.31 7.01
C ALA A 78 6.88 11.14 6.29
N LEU A 79 6.10 10.26 5.65
CA LEU A 79 6.62 9.11 4.90
C LEU A 79 7.36 9.52 3.62
N ILE A 80 6.87 10.54 2.91
CA ILE A 80 7.58 11.11 1.74
C ILE A 80 8.97 11.59 2.16
N ARG A 81 9.08 12.30 3.29
CA ARG A 81 10.36 12.76 3.84
C ARG A 81 11.26 11.60 4.28
N LEU A 82 10.69 10.59 4.95
CA LEU A 82 11.44 9.41 5.44
C LEU A 82 12.06 8.60 4.30
N LYS A 83 11.27 8.36 3.25
CA LYS A 83 11.67 7.63 2.04
C LYS A 83 12.82 8.33 1.30
N GLY A 84 12.74 9.65 1.21
CA GLY A 84 13.63 10.50 0.42
C GLY A 84 13.07 10.78 -0.98
N GLU A 85 13.49 11.91 -1.55
CA GLU A 85 13.09 12.36 -2.88
C GLU A 85 13.51 11.33 -3.94
N ASN A 86 12.67 11.12 -4.96
CA ASN A 86 12.88 10.24 -6.13
C ASN A 86 12.70 8.72 -5.94
N LYS A 87 12.22 8.24 -4.80
CA LYS A 87 11.92 6.80 -4.65
C LYS A 87 10.44 6.50 -4.83
N SER A 88 10.13 5.43 -5.57
CA SER A 88 8.80 4.82 -5.56
C SER A 88 8.83 3.57 -4.69
N VAL A 89 7.72 3.26 -4.03
CA VAL A 89 7.63 2.17 -3.07
C VAL A 89 6.33 1.41 -3.22
N ALA A 90 6.37 0.13 -2.89
CA ALA A 90 5.18 -0.69 -2.75
C ALA A 90 4.39 -0.28 -1.51
N VAL A 91 3.08 -0.21 -1.64
CA VAL A 91 2.16 0.06 -0.53
C VAL A 91 1.03 -0.97 -0.55
N ASP A 92 0.19 -0.97 0.47
CA ASP A 92 -0.96 -1.85 0.47
C ASP A 92 -2.00 -1.44 -0.58
N GLY A 93 -2.74 -2.43 -1.09
CA GLY A 93 -3.75 -2.26 -2.13
C GLY A 93 -3.46 -3.09 -3.37
N GLU A 94 -4.43 -3.89 -3.78
CA GLU A 94 -4.46 -4.54 -5.08
C GLU A 94 -5.90 -4.61 -5.59
N PHE A 95 -6.12 -4.68 -6.90
CA PHE A 95 -7.46 -4.93 -7.40
C PHE A 95 -8.04 -6.24 -6.87
N SER A 96 -9.30 -6.21 -6.47
CA SER A 96 -10.03 -7.39 -6.02
C SER A 96 -10.09 -8.42 -7.15
N THR A 97 -10.04 -9.72 -6.80
CA THR A 97 -10.14 -10.81 -7.78
C THR A 97 -11.38 -10.68 -8.66
N ARG A 98 -12.49 -10.19 -8.08
CA ARG A 98 -13.74 -9.92 -8.80
C ARG A 98 -13.56 -8.82 -9.85
N CYS A 99 -12.93 -7.70 -9.50
CA CYS A 99 -12.72 -6.61 -10.44
C CYS A 99 -11.68 -6.94 -11.50
N LYS A 100 -10.62 -7.67 -11.16
CA LYS A 100 -9.68 -8.25 -12.13
C LYS A 100 -10.41 -9.12 -13.15
N ALA A 101 -11.22 -10.08 -12.69
CA ALA A 101 -11.97 -10.96 -13.59
C ALA A 101 -13.02 -10.22 -14.44
N LYS A 102 -13.56 -9.10 -13.93
CA LYS A 102 -14.44 -8.22 -14.72
C LYS A 102 -13.64 -7.56 -15.85
N PHE A 103 -12.54 -6.89 -15.52
CA PHE A 103 -11.69 -6.22 -16.51
C PHE A 103 -11.16 -7.21 -17.56
N TYR A 104 -10.70 -8.40 -17.16
CA TYR A 104 -10.26 -9.41 -18.12
C TYR A 104 -11.34 -9.89 -19.09
N ARG A 105 -12.62 -9.91 -18.67
CA ARG A 105 -13.73 -10.29 -19.56
C ARG A 105 -14.14 -9.15 -20.49
N GLU A 106 -14.09 -7.92 -19.99
CA GLU A 106 -14.48 -6.73 -20.74
C GLU A 106 -13.38 -6.27 -21.71
N ASP A 107 -12.10 -6.47 -21.35
CA ASP A 107 -10.92 -6.05 -22.11
C ASP A 107 -10.32 -7.19 -22.98
N PHE A 108 -10.98 -8.35 -23.09
CA PHE A 108 -10.46 -9.47 -23.89
C PHE A 108 -10.40 -9.09 -25.38
N GLY A 109 -9.25 -8.59 -25.82
CA GLY A 109 -9.00 -8.18 -27.21
C GLY A 109 -9.05 -6.67 -27.48
N SER A 110 -9.27 -5.81 -26.48
CA SER A 110 -9.22 -4.35 -26.65
C SER A 110 -8.35 -3.70 -25.58
N GLY A 111 -7.36 -2.90 -26.01
CA GLY A 111 -6.44 -2.19 -25.14
C GLY A 111 -7.15 -1.38 -24.05
N THR A 112 -6.51 -1.31 -22.88
CA THR A 112 -7.06 -0.81 -21.62
C THR A 112 -7.44 0.68 -21.67
N ASN A 113 -8.72 0.98 -21.86
CA ASN A 113 -9.31 2.26 -21.48
C ASN A 113 -10.35 2.01 -20.37
N THR A 114 -9.88 1.55 -19.22
CA THR A 114 -10.74 1.27 -18.07
C THR A 114 -11.20 2.59 -17.44
N VAL A 115 -12.46 2.98 -17.68
CA VAL A 115 -13.06 4.13 -17.00
C VAL A 115 -13.58 3.67 -15.63
N PHE A 116 -12.80 3.96 -14.59
CA PHE A 116 -13.08 3.56 -13.20
C PHE A 116 -14.29 4.27 -12.55
N GLU A 117 -14.91 5.23 -13.25
CA GLU A 117 -15.85 6.18 -12.63
C GLU A 117 -17.25 5.61 -12.36
N LYS A 118 -17.63 4.48 -12.96
CA LYS A 118 -19.00 3.94 -12.85
C LYS A 118 -19.02 2.47 -12.46
N GLY A 119 -19.74 2.16 -11.37
CA GLY A 119 -20.06 0.80 -10.94
C GLY A 119 -19.25 0.30 -9.75
N GLU A 120 -19.30 -1.02 -9.55
CA GLU A 120 -18.69 -1.71 -8.41
C GLU A 120 -17.15 -1.62 -8.38
N CYS A 121 -16.51 -1.72 -9.54
CA CYS A 121 -15.06 -1.68 -9.70
C CYS A 121 -14.54 -0.24 -9.85
N ASN A 122 -14.84 0.56 -8.83
CA ASN A 122 -14.46 1.96 -8.67
C ASN A 122 -13.55 2.08 -7.43
N PRO A 123 -12.48 2.91 -7.45
CA PRO A 123 -11.61 3.16 -6.30
C PRO A 123 -12.34 3.46 -4.98
N LYS A 124 -13.49 4.14 -5.05
CA LYS A 124 -14.30 4.47 -3.87
C LYS A 124 -15.16 3.31 -3.36
N ASN A 125 -15.31 2.25 -4.15
CA ASN A 125 -16.13 1.07 -3.87
C ASN A 125 -15.21 -0.17 -3.62
N ASP A 126 -15.41 -1.25 -4.38
CA ASP A 126 -14.82 -2.58 -4.19
C ASP A 126 -13.68 -2.89 -5.16
N LEU A 127 -13.08 -1.85 -5.74
CA LEU A 127 -11.94 -2.03 -6.63
C LEU A 127 -10.76 -2.66 -5.90
N PHE A 128 -10.44 -2.19 -4.69
CA PHE A 128 -9.23 -2.59 -3.98
C PHE A 128 -9.50 -3.53 -2.80
N VAL A 129 -8.59 -4.50 -2.63
CA VAL A 129 -8.41 -5.26 -1.40
C VAL A 129 -7.14 -4.78 -0.70
N PHE A 130 -7.18 -4.75 0.63
CA PHE A 130 -6.10 -4.28 1.50
C PHE A 130 -5.80 -5.35 2.54
N ASP A 131 -4.53 -5.58 2.81
CA ASP A 131 -4.05 -6.58 3.77
C ASP A 131 -3.96 -6.02 5.20
N ASP A 132 -3.69 -4.71 5.35
CA ASP A 132 -3.58 -4.07 6.66
C ASP A 132 -4.95 -3.71 7.24
N ARG A 133 -5.39 -4.54 8.19
CA ARG A 133 -6.62 -4.32 8.96
C ARG A 133 -6.56 -3.13 9.93
N ASN A 134 -5.38 -2.56 10.19
CA ASN A 134 -5.15 -1.53 11.19
C ASN A 134 -5.09 -0.12 10.58
N THR A 135 -5.39 0.03 9.29
CA THR A 135 -5.37 1.32 8.57
C THR A 135 -6.74 1.63 7.98
N ASP A 136 -7.29 2.81 8.27
CA ASP A 136 -8.48 3.31 7.58
C ASP A 136 -8.10 3.78 6.17
N THR A 137 -8.55 3.04 5.16
CA THR A 137 -8.25 3.29 3.74
C THR A 137 -9.03 4.45 3.13
N THR A 138 -9.87 5.15 3.89
CA THR A 138 -10.65 6.30 3.41
C THR A 138 -9.76 7.40 2.81
N PHE A 139 -8.62 7.68 3.43
CA PHE A 139 -7.67 8.67 2.90
C PHE A 139 -7.11 8.25 1.54
N PHE A 140 -6.68 7.00 1.39
CA PHE A 140 -6.25 6.44 0.11
C PHE A 140 -7.36 6.55 -0.94
N LYS A 141 -8.57 6.04 -0.65
CA LYS A 141 -9.70 6.04 -1.61
C LYS A 141 -10.11 7.44 -2.08
N ASN A 142 -9.93 8.46 -1.23
CA ASN A 142 -10.25 9.84 -1.58
C ASN A 142 -9.14 10.53 -2.39
N ASN A 143 -7.89 10.12 -2.21
CA ASN A 143 -6.72 10.70 -2.88
C ASN A 143 -6.23 9.87 -4.06
N PHE A 144 -6.83 8.71 -4.31
CA PHE A 144 -6.60 7.93 -5.52
C PHE A 144 -7.21 8.66 -6.73
N GLY A 145 -6.44 9.61 -7.26
CA GLY A 145 -6.72 10.30 -8.52
C GLY A 145 -5.95 9.61 -9.62
N HIS A 146 -6.62 8.76 -10.39
CA HIS A 146 -6.00 8.02 -11.48
C HIS A 146 -5.30 8.98 -12.48
N THR A 147 -3.97 9.09 -12.39
CA THR A 147 -3.14 9.88 -13.32
C THR A 147 -2.00 9.01 -13.84
N GLY A 148 -2.33 7.95 -14.57
CA GLY A 148 -1.31 7.09 -15.17
C GLY A 148 -1.94 6.04 -16.05
N LEU A 149 -1.48 5.96 -17.30
CA LEU A 149 -1.88 4.93 -18.25
C LEU A 149 -1.71 3.57 -17.59
N VAL A 150 -2.79 2.78 -17.53
CA VAL A 150 -2.73 1.35 -17.27
C VAL A 150 -1.70 0.78 -18.25
N ARG A 151 -0.52 0.43 -17.76
CA ARG A 151 0.52 -0.19 -18.59
C ARG A 151 -0.04 -1.55 -18.98
N SER A 152 -0.48 -1.68 -20.23
CA SER A 152 -0.90 -2.97 -20.77
C SER A 152 0.34 -3.74 -21.22
N GLY A 153 0.48 -4.98 -20.77
CA GLY A 153 1.32 -5.97 -21.44
C GLY A 153 0.61 -7.31 -21.56
N TYR A 154 1.23 -8.27 -22.23
CA TYR A 154 0.65 -9.60 -22.42
C TYR A 154 1.68 -10.72 -22.23
N ASN A 155 1.20 -11.91 -21.88
CA ASN A 155 1.97 -13.14 -22.07
C ASN A 155 1.52 -13.78 -23.39
N GLY A 156 2.46 -14.18 -24.25
CA GLY A 156 2.18 -14.89 -25.49
C GLY A 156 2.37 -16.40 -25.32
N ILE A 157 1.47 -17.21 -25.90
CA ILE A 157 1.72 -18.62 -26.14
C ILE A 157 1.47 -18.95 -27.61
N GLU A 158 2.35 -19.74 -28.22
CA GLU A 158 2.18 -20.22 -29.60
C GLU A 158 1.23 -21.42 -29.63
N ILE A 159 0.11 -21.28 -30.35
CA ILE A 159 -0.85 -22.36 -30.59
C ILE A 159 -1.07 -22.50 -32.09
N GLY A 160 -0.60 -23.60 -32.68
CA GLY A 160 -0.79 -23.88 -34.10
C GLY A 160 -0.11 -22.87 -35.04
N GLY A 161 0.99 -22.26 -34.61
CA GLY A 161 1.70 -21.20 -35.37
C GLY A 161 1.03 -19.82 -35.31
N THR A 162 0.08 -19.63 -34.39
CA THR A 162 -0.49 -18.34 -34.06
C THR A 162 -0.18 -18.01 -32.61
N GLU A 163 0.40 -16.83 -32.38
CA GLU A 163 0.58 -16.31 -31.03
C GLU A 163 -0.77 -15.89 -30.44
N VAL A 164 -1.15 -16.55 -29.34
CA VAL A 164 -2.30 -16.16 -28.52
C VAL A 164 -1.81 -15.27 -27.38
N LYS A 165 -2.33 -14.04 -27.34
CA LYS A 165 -1.97 -13.02 -26.35
C LYS A 165 -2.90 -13.03 -25.16
N LEU A 166 -2.34 -13.20 -23.98
CA LEU A 166 -3.01 -13.10 -22.69
C LEU A 166 -2.66 -11.74 -22.07
N TYR A 167 -3.49 -10.74 -22.33
CA TYR A 167 -3.32 -9.41 -21.76
C TYR A 167 -3.39 -9.47 -20.22
N ARG A 168 -2.47 -8.74 -19.58
CA ARG A 168 -2.36 -8.58 -18.13
C ARG A 168 -2.72 -7.14 -17.80
N ASN A 169 -3.60 -6.96 -16.83
CA ASN A 169 -3.90 -5.64 -16.29
C ASN A 169 -3.04 -5.41 -15.04
N PRO A 170 -2.35 -4.27 -14.93
CA PRO A 170 -1.69 -3.88 -13.70
C PRO A 170 -2.77 -3.71 -12.63
N SER A 171 -2.42 -4.03 -11.40
CA SER A 171 -3.41 -4.07 -10.32
C SER A 171 -2.87 -3.76 -8.94
N CYS A 172 -1.55 -3.61 -8.78
CA CYS A 172 -0.92 -3.33 -7.50
C CYS A 172 -0.74 -1.84 -7.30
N VAL A 173 -1.05 -1.38 -6.09
CA VAL A 173 -0.90 0.02 -5.72
C VAL A 173 0.54 0.31 -5.37
N MET A 174 1.05 1.37 -5.97
CA MET A 174 2.37 1.91 -5.72
C MET A 174 2.28 3.35 -5.26
N MET A 175 3.25 3.79 -4.48
CA MET A 175 3.38 5.19 -4.09
C MET A 175 4.63 5.78 -4.74
N GLY A 176 4.42 6.74 -5.64
CA GLY A 176 5.46 7.47 -6.34
C GLY A 176 6.26 8.42 -5.45
N PRO A 177 7.29 9.09 -5.99
CA PRO A 177 8.17 10.00 -5.26
C PRO A 177 7.44 11.11 -4.49
N ASP A 178 6.41 11.67 -5.11
CA ASP A 178 5.60 12.78 -4.59
C ASP A 178 4.40 12.33 -3.73
N GLY A 179 4.26 11.02 -3.47
CA GLY A 179 3.15 10.46 -2.71
C GLY A 179 1.89 10.16 -3.54
N ARG A 180 1.92 10.39 -4.86
CA ARG A 180 0.81 9.96 -5.72
C ARG A 180 0.77 8.45 -5.83
N TYR A 181 -0.45 7.94 -5.96
CA TYR A 181 -0.68 6.51 -6.14
C TYR A 181 -0.71 6.13 -7.62
N GLU A 182 0.01 5.07 -7.96
CA GLU A 182 0.08 4.50 -9.30
C GLU A 182 -0.36 3.03 -9.27
N ILE A 183 -0.74 2.49 -10.43
CA ILE A 183 -1.10 1.08 -10.58
C ILE A 183 -0.08 0.39 -11.48
N GLU A 184 0.55 -0.64 -10.94
CA GLU A 184 1.59 -1.42 -11.62
C GLU A 184 1.26 -2.90 -11.69
N HIS A 185 2.00 -3.62 -12.51
CA HIS A 185 1.99 -5.08 -12.52
C HIS A 185 2.46 -5.61 -11.18
N CYS A 186 1.70 -6.56 -10.64
CA CYS A 186 1.97 -7.24 -9.37
C CYS A 186 3.00 -8.36 -9.51
N ASP A 187 3.39 -8.66 -10.73
CA ASP A 187 4.25 -9.76 -11.15
C ASP A 187 5.37 -9.23 -12.07
N LEU A 188 6.25 -10.14 -12.50
CA LEU A 188 7.23 -9.84 -13.54
C LEU A 188 6.53 -9.23 -14.74
N ASN A 189 7.14 -8.20 -15.32
CA ASN A 189 6.51 -7.47 -16.40
C ASN A 189 6.16 -8.42 -17.56
N PRO A 190 4.89 -8.43 -18.00
CA PRO A 190 4.51 -9.14 -19.21
C PRO A 190 5.29 -8.57 -20.41
N HIS A 191 5.27 -9.27 -21.56
CA HIS A 191 5.81 -8.68 -22.79
C HIS A 191 5.07 -7.37 -23.08
N ASP A 192 5.80 -6.27 -22.99
CA ASP A 192 5.34 -4.95 -23.37
C ASP A 192 6.44 -4.21 -24.17
N ASN A 193 6.07 -3.08 -24.79
CA ASN A 193 7.00 -2.27 -25.57
C ASN A 193 7.71 -1.21 -24.71
N LYS A 194 7.62 -1.29 -23.37
CA LYS A 194 8.13 -0.28 -22.46
C LYS A 194 9.31 -0.82 -21.65
N PRO A 195 10.24 0.07 -21.25
CA PRO A 195 11.31 -0.34 -20.37
C PRO A 195 10.76 -0.76 -19.00
N ASP A 196 11.36 -1.83 -18.49
CA ASP A 196 10.98 -2.49 -17.25
C ASP A 196 11.07 -1.54 -16.03
N THR A 197 9.98 -1.44 -15.27
CA THR A 197 9.92 -0.70 -13.99
C THR A 197 10.34 -1.50 -12.78
N ILE A 198 10.78 -2.76 -12.94
CA ILE A 198 11.24 -3.62 -11.85
C ILE A 198 12.30 -2.94 -10.97
N ARG A 199 13.13 -2.04 -11.55
CA ARG A 199 14.15 -1.27 -10.81
C ARG A 199 13.70 0.08 -10.25
N THR A 200 12.47 0.49 -10.51
CA THR A 200 11.92 1.80 -10.10
C THR A 200 11.41 1.78 -8.66
N TYR A 201 11.02 0.61 -8.15
CA TYR A 201 10.43 0.43 -6.83
C TYR A 201 11.46 -0.14 -5.86
N VAL A 202 11.92 0.70 -4.94
CA VAL A 202 13.13 0.46 -4.13
C VAL A 202 12.84 0.12 -2.67
N GLY A 203 11.62 -0.33 -2.37
CA GLY A 203 11.23 -0.85 -1.07
C GLY A 203 9.72 -0.95 -0.88
N ALA A 204 9.31 -1.32 0.33
CA ALA A 204 7.93 -1.43 0.75
C ALA A 204 7.63 -0.52 1.94
N LEU A 205 6.42 0.05 1.98
CA LEU A 205 5.87 0.69 3.17
C LEU A 205 5.22 -0.37 4.05
N CYS A 206 5.76 -0.55 5.25
CA CYS A 206 5.29 -1.55 6.19
C CYS A 206 4.70 -0.91 7.45
N GLY A 207 3.68 -1.56 8.03
CA GLY A 207 2.97 -1.13 9.22
C GLY A 207 2.94 -2.19 10.32
N VAL A 208 3.17 -1.77 11.56
CA VAL A 208 3.22 -2.66 12.73
C VAL A 208 2.78 -1.95 14.00
N HIS A 209 2.26 -2.70 14.98
CA HIS A 209 1.97 -2.14 16.29
C HIS A 209 3.27 -1.83 17.06
N PRO A 210 3.32 -0.71 17.81
CA PRO A 210 4.44 -0.43 18.69
C PRO A 210 4.56 -1.49 19.79
N ARG A 211 5.78 -1.71 20.27
CA ARG A 211 6.07 -2.50 21.45
C ARG A 211 6.06 -1.61 22.69
N TYR A 212 5.58 -2.15 23.80
CA TYR A 212 5.61 -1.48 25.11
C TYR A 212 6.63 -2.20 25.99
N PRO A 213 7.71 -1.52 26.43
CA PRO A 213 8.64 -2.08 27.42
C PRO A 213 7.88 -2.66 28.62
N LYS A 214 8.21 -3.89 29.01
CA LYS A 214 7.67 -4.51 30.22
C LYS A 214 8.29 -3.91 31.47
#